data_AF-A0AAD5CV15-F1
#
_entry.id   AF-A0AAD5CV15-F1
#
_cell.length_a   1.000
_cell.length_b   1.000
_cell.length_c   1.000
_cell.angle_alpha   90.00
_cell.angle_beta   90.00
_cell.angle_gamma   90.00
#
_symmetry.space_group_name_H-M   'P 1'
#
loop_
_entity.id
_entity.type
_entity.pdbx_description
1 polymer ?
#
loop_
_entity_poly.entity_id
_entity_poly.type
_entity_poly.pdbx_seq_one_letter_code
_entity_poly.pdbx_strand_id
1 'polypeptide(L)'
;MAEGDNVRTIVKFLSHEQSKERDEAVSLLFELSKLESLCDKIGSVNGSILMLVGMSNSKSENVSTVEKVNKTLENLAKNENNVRQMAENGRLQPLLTLILEGICIKF
;
A
#
# COMPACT_ATOMS: atom_id res chain seq x y z
N MET A 1 -12.41 19.89 -1.04
CA MET A 1 -11.13 19.50 -0.40
C MET A 1 -11.37 18.52 0.76
N ALA A 2 -12.04 17.38 0.54
CA ALA A 2 -12.41 16.44 1.63
C ALA A 2 -11.97 14.99 1.39
N GLU A 3 -11.67 14.57 0.16
CA GLU A 3 -11.39 13.16 -0.14
C GLU A 3 -10.01 12.68 0.32
N GLY A 4 -9.03 13.59 0.43
CA GLY A 4 -7.68 13.26 0.91
C GLY A 4 -7.59 13.05 2.43
N ASP A 5 -8.47 13.68 3.21
CA ASP A 5 -8.45 13.58 4.67
C ASP A 5 -8.92 12.21 5.18
N ASN A 6 -9.85 11.57 4.45
CA ASN A 6 -10.36 10.26 4.82
C ASN A 6 -9.27 9.19 4.67
N VAL A 7 -8.54 9.18 3.55
CA VAL A 7 -7.47 8.19 3.31
C VAL A 7 -6.33 8.37 4.30
N ARG A 8 -5.92 9.62 4.57
CA ARG A 8 -4.90 9.92 5.58
C ARG A 8 -5.31 9.40 6.97
N THR A 9 -6.58 9.56 7.33
CA THR A 9 -7.11 9.07 8.60
C THR A 9 -7.06 7.55 8.67
N ILE A 10 -7.42 6.85 7.59
CA ILE A 10 -7.34 5.38 7.52
C ILE A 10 -5.89 4.90 7.66
N VAL A 11 -4.93 5.54 6.99
CA VAL A 11 -3.50 5.20 7.11
C VAL A 11 -3.00 5.39 8.53
N LYS A 12 -3.47 6.39 9.27
CA LYS A 12 -3.11 6.55 10.70
C LYS A 12 -3.54 5.36 11.56
N PHE A 13 -4.67 4.73 11.26
CA PHE A 13 -5.08 3.52 12.00
C PHE A 13 -4.15 2.32 11.77
N LEU A 14 -3.31 2.33 10.72
CA LEU A 14 -2.31 1.28 10.51
C LEU A 14 -1.22 1.25 11.59
N SER A 15 -0.96 2.36 12.28
CA SER A 15 0.03 2.42 13.37
C SER A 15 -0.51 1.93 14.71
N HIS A 16 -1.80 1.56 14.80
CA HIS A 16 -2.38 1.04 16.03
C HIS A 16 -2.05 -0.45 16.16
N GLU A 17 -0.97 -0.76 16.88
CA GLU A 17 -0.48 -2.12 17.05
C GLU A 17 -1.55 -3.09 17.57
N GLN A 18 -1.67 -4.24 16.89
CA GLN A 18 -2.51 -5.39 17.25
C GLN A 18 -3.96 -5.04 17.64
N SER A 19 -4.56 -4.11 16.90
CA SER A 19 -5.92 -3.62 17.14
C SER A 19 -6.91 -4.10 16.07
N LYS A 20 -8.18 -4.20 16.45
CA LYS A 20 -9.27 -4.49 15.50
C LYS A 20 -9.42 -3.35 14.49
N GLU A 21 -9.21 -2.11 14.93
CA GLU A 21 -9.21 -0.91 14.10
C GLU A 21 -8.19 -0.99 12.96
N ARG A 22 -7.00 -1.53 13.23
CA ARG A 22 -5.98 -1.72 12.20
C ARG A 22 -6.40 -2.74 11.15
N ASP A 23 -6.99 -3.88 11.56
CA ASP A 23 -7.47 -4.90 10.63
C ASP A 23 -8.63 -4.38 9.75
N GLU A 24 -9.52 -3.56 10.33
CA GLU A 24 -10.59 -2.88 9.58
C GLU A 24 -10.02 -1.81 8.65
N ALA A 25 -9.01 -1.05 9.07
CA ALA A 25 -8.33 -0.07 8.23
C ALA A 25 -7.65 -0.72 7.02
N VAL A 26 -6.94 -1.84 7.22
CA VAL A 26 -6.36 -2.64 6.12
C VAL A 26 -7.46 -3.12 5.17
N SER A 27 -8.56 -3.63 5.72
CA SER A 27 -9.69 -4.11 4.90
C SER A 27 -10.29 -2.98 4.06
N LEU A 28 -10.45 -1.81 4.64
CA LEU A 28 -10.97 -0.64 3.94
C LEU A 28 -9.99 -0.15 2.87
N LEU A 29 -8.68 -0.08 3.16
CA LEU A 29 -7.67 0.28 2.16
C LEU A 29 -7.65 -0.70 0.99
N PHE A 30 -7.80 -2.00 1.26
CA PHE A 30 -7.93 -3.00 0.20
C PHE A 30 -9.12 -2.72 -0.70
N GLU A 31 -10.31 -2.47 -0.14
CA GLU A 31 -11.50 -2.15 -0.93
C GLU A 31 -11.33 -0.86 -1.75
N LEU A 32 -10.75 0.19 -1.16
CA LEU A 32 -10.48 1.45 -1.86
C LEU A 32 -9.45 1.28 -2.97
N SER A 33 -8.41 0.47 -2.76
CA SER A 33 -7.34 0.24 -3.75
C SER A 33 -7.83 -0.44 -5.03
N LYS A 34 -9.02 -1.05 -5.04
CA LYS A 34 -9.61 -1.60 -6.27
C LYS A 34 -9.96 -0.50 -7.30
N LEU A 35 -10.10 0.74 -6.85
CA LEU A 35 -10.32 1.91 -7.70
C LEU A 35 -8.98 2.60 -7.98
N GLU A 36 -8.58 2.63 -9.24
CA GLU A 36 -7.31 3.21 -9.68
C GLU A 36 -7.13 4.67 -9.24
N SER A 37 -8.19 5.48 -9.31
CA SER A 37 -8.19 6.88 -8.84
C SER A 37 -7.90 7.05 -7.35
N LEU A 38 -8.05 5.99 -6.55
CA LEU A 38 -7.75 6.00 -5.11
C LEU A 38 -6.37 5.41 -4.80
N CYS A 39 -5.78 4.60 -5.69
CA CYS A 39 -4.40 4.12 -5.55
C CYS A 39 -3.42 5.29 -5.42
N ASP A 40 -3.59 6.33 -6.25
CA ASP A 40 -2.75 7.53 -6.21
C ASP A 40 -2.89 8.26 -4.87
N LYS A 41 -4.12 8.36 -4.37
CA LYS A 41 -4.39 9.02 -3.08
C LYS A 41 -3.76 8.24 -1.94
N ILE A 42 -3.92 6.92 -1.90
CA ILE A 42 -3.31 6.07 -0.87
C ILE A 42 -1.79 6.19 -0.91
N GLY A 43 -1.18 6.06 -2.09
CA GLY A 43 0.27 6.16 -2.26
C GLY A 43 0.86 7.56 -2.05
N SER A 44 0.04 8.61 -2.14
CA SER A 44 0.44 9.99 -1.83
C SER A 44 0.47 10.31 -0.34
N VAL A 45 -0.14 9.47 0.51
CA VAL A 45 -0.08 9.66 1.97
C VAL A 45 1.31 9.26 2.44
N ASN A 46 2.04 10.22 3.01
CA ASN A 46 3.39 9.99 3.54
C ASN A 46 3.44 8.76 4.46
N GLY A 47 4.37 7.85 4.16
CA GLY A 47 4.61 6.64 4.93
C GLY A 47 3.62 5.50 4.69
N SER A 48 2.57 5.68 3.87
CA SER A 48 1.59 4.62 3.62
C SER A 48 2.20 3.36 3.01
N ILE A 49 3.04 3.53 1.97
CA ILE A 49 3.70 2.40 1.30
C ILE A 49 4.71 1.72 2.23
N LEU A 50 5.49 2.48 3.00
CA LEU A 50 6.40 1.94 4.01
C LEU A 50 5.65 1.06 5.02
N MET A 51 4.54 1.56 5.57
CA MET A 51 3.73 0.82 6.54
C MET A 51 3.16 -0.46 5.93
N LEU A 52 2.58 -0.40 4.74
CA LEU A 52 2.03 -1.57 4.05
C LEU A 52 3.12 -2.61 3.73
N VAL A 53 4.29 -2.19 3.24
CA VAL A 53 5.41 -3.11 2.99
C VAL A 53 5.91 -3.74 4.29
N GLY A 54 6.03 -2.96 5.37
CA GLY A 54 6.37 -3.48 6.70
C GLY A 54 5.37 -4.53 7.19
N MET A 55 4.08 -4.25 7.06
CA MET A 55 3.01 -5.18 7.45
C MET A 55 3.00 -6.45 6.61
N SER A 56 3.31 -6.38 5.30
CA SER A 56 3.34 -7.57 4.43
C SER A 56 4.40 -8.60 4.82
N ASN A 57 5.43 -8.18 5.55
CA ASN A 57 6.55 -9.03 5.98
C ASN A 57 6.51 -9.38 7.47
N SER A 58 5.50 -8.90 8.20
CA SER A 58 5.41 -9.11 9.64
C SER A 58 4.93 -10.52 9.99
N LYS A 59 5.58 -11.15 10.97
CA LYS A 59 5.21 -12.48 11.48
C LYS A 59 4.15 -12.43 12.59
N SER A 60 3.87 -11.25 13.14
CA SER A 60 2.87 -11.05 14.19
C SER A 60 1.48 -10.73 13.64
N GLU A 61 1.36 -10.50 12.34
CA GLU A 61 0.09 -10.15 11.70
C GLU A 61 -0.75 -11.39 11.40
N ASN A 62 -2.07 -11.22 11.44
CA ASN A 62 -3.01 -12.25 11.00
C ASN A 62 -2.80 -12.55 9.52
N VAL A 63 -2.85 -13.83 9.14
CA VAL A 63 -2.64 -14.28 7.75
C VAL A 63 -3.59 -13.56 6.77
N SER A 64 -4.85 -13.39 7.15
CA SER A 64 -5.85 -12.68 6.34
C SER A 64 -5.54 -11.18 6.18
N THR A 65 -4.97 -10.55 7.20
CA THR A 65 -4.52 -9.15 7.15
C THR A 65 -3.32 -9.03 6.19
N VAL A 66 -2.32 -9.90 6.32
CA VAL A 66 -1.14 -9.94 5.42
C VAL A 66 -1.57 -10.16 3.96
N GLU A 67 -2.54 -11.04 3.71
CA GLU A 67 -3.07 -11.27 2.36
C GLU A 67 -3.71 -10.00 1.78
N LYS A 68 -4.55 -9.30 2.57
CA LYS A 68 -5.17 -8.03 2.15
C LYS A 68 -4.13 -6.94 1.90
N VAL A 69 -3.10 -6.85 2.75
CA VAL A 69 -2.00 -5.90 2.56
C VAL A 69 -1.27 -6.18 1.24
N ASN A 70 -0.93 -7.44 0.96
CA ASN A 70 -0.29 -7.82 -0.31
C ASN A 70 -1.14 -7.46 -1.52
N LYS A 71 -2.45 -7.79 -1.51
CA LYS A 71 -3.37 -7.41 -2.58
C LYS A 71 -3.53 -5.89 -2.72
N THR A 72 -3.48 -5.15 -1.62
CA THR A 72 -3.48 -3.67 -1.63
C THR A 72 -2.23 -3.14 -2.34
N LEU A 73 -1.05 -3.67 -2.02
CA LEU A 73 0.21 -3.32 -2.69
C LEU A 73 0.20 -3.70 -4.18
N GLU A 74 -0.38 -4.84 -4.56
CA GLU A 74 -0.55 -5.22 -5.97
C GLU A 74 -1.43 -4.22 -6.74
N ASN A 75 -2.54 -3.77 -6.13
CA ASN A 75 -3.39 -2.75 -6.73
C ASN A 75 -2.68 -1.39 -6.86
N LEU A 76 -1.90 -1.00 -5.84
CA LEU A 76 -1.11 0.23 -5.83
C LEU A 76 -0.01 0.24 -6.90
N ALA A 77 0.54 -0.93 -7.25
CA ALA A 77 1.63 -1.10 -8.20
C ALA A 77 1.25 -0.77 -9.67
N LYS A 78 -0.02 -0.45 -9.93
CA LYS A 78 -0.46 0.07 -11.23
C LYS A 78 0.05 1.49 -11.51
N ASN A 79 0.43 2.23 -10.47
CA ASN A 79 1.00 3.57 -10.59
C ASN A 79 2.54 3.52 -10.44
N GLU A 80 3.26 4.09 -11.40
CA GLU A 80 4.74 4.12 -11.39
C GLU A 80 5.34 4.79 -10.15
N ASN A 81 4.74 5.86 -9.63
CA ASN A 81 5.21 6.55 -8.43
C ASN A 81 5.06 5.65 -7.19
N ASN A 82 4.01 4.84 -7.13
CA ASN A 82 3.84 3.86 -6.07
C ASN A 82 4.87 2.74 -6.18
N VAL A 83 5.17 2.27 -7.41
CA VAL A 83 6.22 1.28 -7.64
C VAL A 83 7.60 1.81 -7.24
N ARG A 84 7.91 3.08 -7.56
CA ARG A 84 9.14 3.75 -7.11
C ARG A 84 9.25 3.69 -5.59
N GLN A 85 8.22 4.15 -4.89
CA GLN A 85 8.18 4.11 -3.43
C GLN A 85 8.28 2.68 -2.88
N MET A 86 7.64 1.69 -3.51
CA MET A 86 7.77 0.28 -3.09
C MET A 86 9.22 -0.21 -3.19
N ALA A 87 9.92 0.15 -4.27
CA ALA A 87 11.32 -0.19 -4.45
C ALA A 87 12.22 0.49 -3.43
N GLU A 88 11.99 1.78 -3.14
CA GLU A 88 12.68 2.51 -2.06
C GLU A 88 12.47 1.88 -0.69
N ASN A 89 11.32 1.22 -0.48
CA ASN A 89 10.97 0.51 0.74
C ASN A 89 11.31 -1.00 0.70
N GLY A 90 12.09 -1.46 -0.29
CA GLY A 90 12.62 -2.82 -0.36
C GLY A 90 11.71 -3.86 -1.01
N ARG A 91 10.51 -3.49 -1.47
CA ARG A 91 9.64 -4.37 -2.27
C ARG A 91 9.96 -4.21 -3.76
N LEU A 92 10.92 -4.98 -4.24
CA LEU A 92 11.46 -4.86 -5.61
C LEU A 92 10.65 -5.58 -6.69
N GLN A 93 9.77 -6.52 -6.33
CA GLN A 93 9.06 -7.36 -7.30
C GLN A 93 8.24 -6.54 -8.34
N PRO A 94 7.46 -5.50 -7.95
CA PRO A 94 6.74 -4.68 -8.91
C PRO A 94 7.67 -3.93 -9.89
N LEU A 95 8.80 -3.42 -9.40
CA LEU A 95 9.79 -2.75 -10.25
C LEU A 95 10.39 -3.73 -11.26
N LEU A 96 10.74 -4.95 -10.82
CA LEU A 96 11.28 -5.98 -11.71
C LEU A 96 10.27 -6.36 -12.80
N THR A 97 8.98 -6.47 -12.47
CA THR A 97 7.92 -6.73 -13.45
C THR A 97 7.90 -5.65 -14.54
N LEU A 98 7.92 -4.37 -14.17
CA LEU A 98 7.94 -3.27 -15.17
C LEU A 98 9.20 -3.29 -16.05
N ILE A 99 10.37 -3.56 -15.47
CA ILE A 99 11.62 -3.65 -16.23
C ILE A 99 11.56 -4.79 -17.26
N LEU A 100 11.00 -5.95 -16.89
CA LEU A 100 10.81 -7.08 -17.81
C LEU A 100 9.82 -6.78 -18.94
N GLU A 101 8.86 -5.88 -18.69
CA GLU A 101 7.94 -5.35 -19.70
C GLU A 101 8.55 -4.22 -20.54
N GLY A 102 9.80 -3.82 -20.26
CA GLY A 102 10.52 -2.76 -20.97
C GLY A 102 10.21 -1.34 -20.49
N ILE A 103 9.55 -1.21 -19.33
CA ILE A 103 9.19 0.08 -18.72
C ILE A 103 10.27 0.47 -17.69
N CYS A 104 10.89 1.64 -17.89
CA CYS A 104 11.92 2.16 -17.00
C CYS A 104 11.38 3.31 -16.13
N ILE A 105 11.34 3.09 -14.81
CA ILE A 105 11.04 4.14 -13.82
C ILE A 105 12.31 4.95 -13.54
N LYS A 106 12.20 6.28 -13.63
CA LYS A 106 13.26 7.20 -13.15
C LYS A 106 13.17 7.33 -11.63
N PHE A 107 14.28 7.28 -10.91
CA PHE A 107 14.35 7.51 -9.46
C PHE A 107 14.79 8.94 -9.17
#